data_AF-A0A0N4XHS2-F1
#
_entry.id   AF-A0A0N4XHS2-F1
#
_cell.length_a   1.000
_cell.length_b   1.000
_cell.length_c   1.000
_cell.angle_alpha   90.00
_cell.angle_beta   90.00
_cell.angle_gamma   90.00
#
_symmetry.space_group_name_H-M   'P 1'
#
loop_
_entity.id
_entity.type
_entity.pdbx_description
1 polymer ?
#
loop_
_entity_poly.entity_id
_entity_poly.type
_entity_poly.pdbx_seq_one_letter_code
_entity_poly.pdbx_strand_id
1 'polypeptide(L)'
;MTVGDDRATIFLGLAAMHTTFLRLHNNIAAKLQNMNRNWDQDRVFQETRKIVGSILQEFYPLLGPNFENRGRVPFLDGIGRIERVLSAIDSVYRGFIATPARSPQRITTSVTERLFGGADMATINIQRGRDHGLKPYNEYRKLCQLKPITNFNEWPEVTEKVVRERVAQLYRTPDDLDLYVGGILEEPIQGSLVGPTFACIIAEQFYFENEEVFTPAQRNALKAVTFSSVLCETSDGITRIVPNAFTIDQGEKAVSCQSLKPLNLTPWKE
;
A
#
# COMPACT_ATOMS: atom_id res chain seq x y z
N MET A 1 1.13 -15.00 -16.64
CA MET A 1 1.22 -13.53 -16.61
C MET A 1 2.68 -13.19 -16.37
N THR A 2 3.30 -12.42 -17.25
CA THR A 2 4.66 -11.91 -17.07
C THR A 2 4.56 -10.41 -16.83
N VAL A 3 5.18 -9.91 -15.78
CA VAL A 3 5.14 -8.49 -15.38
C VAL A 3 6.50 -8.04 -14.88
N GLY A 4 6.67 -6.73 -14.66
CA GLY A 4 7.96 -6.13 -14.33
C GLY A 4 8.51 -6.45 -12.93
N ASP A 5 7.79 -7.20 -12.09
CA ASP A 5 8.22 -7.64 -10.77
C ASP A 5 7.94 -9.15 -10.62
N ASP A 6 8.95 -9.92 -10.22
CA ASP A 6 8.89 -11.38 -10.09
C ASP A 6 7.96 -11.85 -8.97
N ARG A 7 7.65 -10.97 -8.01
CA ARG A 7 6.80 -11.24 -6.85
C ARG A 7 5.34 -10.88 -7.08
N ALA A 8 5.00 -10.34 -8.25
CA ALA A 8 3.65 -9.85 -8.57
C ALA A 8 2.52 -10.89 -8.37
N THR A 9 2.86 -12.18 -8.32
CA THR A 9 1.92 -13.29 -8.18
C THR A 9 1.90 -13.95 -6.80
N ILE A 10 2.64 -13.39 -5.83
CA ILE A 10 2.75 -13.97 -4.47
C ILE A 10 1.38 -14.11 -3.81
N PHE A 11 0.47 -13.14 -3.98
CA PHE A 11 -0.91 -13.28 -3.53
C PHE A 11 -1.90 -12.61 -4.48
N LEU A 12 -3.14 -13.10 -4.47
CA LEU A 12 -4.23 -12.71 -5.37
C LEU A 12 -4.42 -11.19 -5.50
N GLY A 13 -4.32 -10.49 -4.38
CA GLY A 13 -4.48 -9.04 -4.33
C GLY A 13 -3.39 -8.25 -5.05
N LEU A 14 -2.13 -8.67 -4.93
CA LEU A 14 -1.03 -8.06 -5.64
C LEU A 14 -1.17 -8.28 -7.15
N ALA A 15 -1.52 -9.50 -7.57
CA ALA A 15 -1.76 -9.80 -8.97
C ALA A 15 -2.92 -8.98 -9.56
N ALA A 16 -3.96 -8.72 -8.77
CA ALA A 16 -5.05 -7.81 -9.16
C ALA A 16 -4.53 -6.38 -9.38
N MET A 17 -3.69 -5.85 -8.48
CA MET A 17 -3.05 -4.54 -8.65
C MET A 17 -2.20 -4.45 -9.91
N HIS A 18 -1.34 -5.43 -10.17
CA HIS A 18 -0.55 -5.45 -11.41
C HIS A 18 -1.44 -5.47 -12.66
N THR A 19 -2.55 -6.21 -12.63
CA THR A 19 -3.48 -6.26 -13.76
C THR A 19 -4.19 -4.92 -13.97
N THR A 20 -4.62 -4.27 -12.90
CA THR A 20 -5.24 -2.94 -12.93
C THR A 20 -4.33 -1.90 -13.57
N PHE A 21 -3.07 -1.80 -13.12
CA PHE A 21 -2.14 -0.80 -13.67
C PHE A 21 -1.71 -1.11 -15.09
N LEU A 22 -1.67 -2.39 -15.49
CA LEU A 22 -1.46 -2.78 -16.89
C LEU A 22 -2.64 -2.33 -17.77
N ARG A 23 -3.89 -2.58 -17.33
CA ARG A 23 -5.09 -2.11 -18.03
C ARG A 23 -5.13 -0.59 -18.11
N LEU A 24 -4.79 0.11 -17.03
CA LEU A 24 -4.69 1.57 -16.99
C LEU A 24 -3.70 2.10 -18.03
N HIS A 25 -2.51 1.49 -18.10
CA HIS A 25 -1.50 1.84 -19.09
C HIS A 25 -2.06 1.73 -20.52
N ASN A 26 -2.64 0.58 -20.89
CA ASN A 26 -3.18 0.38 -22.24
C ASN A 26 -4.32 1.36 -22.57
N ASN A 27 -5.19 1.65 -21.61
CA ASN A 27 -6.29 2.60 -21.78
C ASN A 27 -5.77 4.03 -22.03
N ILE A 28 -4.77 4.48 -21.26
CA ILE A 28 -4.15 5.80 -21.44
C ILE A 28 -3.39 5.87 -22.76
N ALA A 29 -2.61 4.84 -23.10
CA ALA A 29 -1.86 4.77 -24.36
C ALA A 29 -2.79 4.90 -25.58
N ALA A 30 -3.91 4.18 -25.58
CA ALA A 30 -4.91 4.27 -26.64
C ALA A 30 -5.53 5.68 -26.74
N LYS A 31 -5.83 6.32 -25.62
CA LYS A 31 -6.36 7.70 -25.58
C LYS A 31 -5.33 8.72 -26.11
N LEU A 32 -4.07 8.59 -25.70
CA LEU A 32 -2.97 9.46 -26.16
C LEU A 32 -2.70 9.29 -27.65
N GLN A 33 -2.63 8.06 -28.17
CA GLN A 33 -2.43 7.80 -29.60
C GLN A 33 -3.57 8.38 -30.45
N ASN A 34 -4.81 8.27 -29.98
CA ASN A 34 -5.97 8.83 -30.67
C ASN A 34 -5.96 10.37 -30.70
N MET A 35 -5.48 10.99 -29.61
CA MET A 35 -5.39 12.43 -29.45
C MET A 35 -4.22 13.03 -30.24
N ASN A 36 -3.07 12.34 -30.25
CA ASN A 36 -1.81 12.77 -30.84
C ASN A 36 -1.41 11.75 -31.94
N ARG A 37 -2.07 11.81 -33.10
CA ARG A 37 -1.91 10.81 -34.19
C ARG A 37 -0.51 10.77 -34.80
N ASN A 38 0.26 11.82 -34.59
CA ASN A 38 1.64 12.02 -35.03
C ASN A 38 2.69 11.41 -34.09
N TRP A 39 2.31 11.03 -32.86
CA TRP A 39 3.24 10.36 -31.95
C TRP A 39 3.54 8.93 -32.43
N ASP A 40 4.80 8.54 -32.31
CA ASP A 40 5.22 7.15 -32.48
C ASP A 40 4.91 6.31 -31.24
N GLN A 41 5.08 4.99 -31.36
CA GLN A 41 4.77 4.04 -30.29
C GLN A 41 5.68 4.22 -29.06
N ASP A 42 6.94 4.60 -29.26
CA ASP A 42 7.89 4.80 -28.16
C ASP A 42 7.50 6.02 -27.32
N ARG A 43 7.13 7.13 -27.97
CA ARG A 43 6.61 8.33 -27.31
C ARG A 43 5.34 8.02 -26.52
N VAL A 44 4.38 7.34 -27.14
CA VAL A 44 3.13 6.93 -26.47
C VAL A 44 3.43 6.07 -25.25
N PHE A 45 4.32 5.08 -25.38
CA PHE A 45 4.70 4.22 -24.26
C PHE A 45 5.35 5.01 -23.11
N GLN A 46 6.34 5.86 -23.38
CA GLN A 46 7.07 6.59 -22.34
C GLN A 46 6.18 7.63 -21.64
N GLU A 47 5.35 8.37 -22.37
CA GLU A 47 4.40 9.31 -21.77
C GLU A 47 3.34 8.59 -20.92
N THR A 48 2.82 7.47 -21.41
CA THR A 48 1.89 6.64 -20.63
C THR A 48 2.56 6.10 -19.36
N ARG A 49 3.78 5.58 -19.46
CA ARG A 49 4.57 5.09 -18.32
C ARG A 49 4.77 6.19 -17.28
N LYS A 50 5.09 7.40 -17.73
CA LYS A 50 5.29 8.58 -16.89
C LYS A 50 4.01 8.96 -16.14
N ILE A 51 2.87 8.98 -16.82
CA ILE A 51 1.55 9.23 -16.21
C ILE A 51 1.21 8.17 -15.17
N VAL A 52 1.28 6.87 -15.53
CA VAL A 52 0.95 5.76 -14.61
C VAL A 52 1.89 5.75 -13.40
N GLY A 53 3.19 6.00 -13.60
CA GLY A 53 4.16 6.12 -12.52
C GLY A 53 3.82 7.24 -11.54
N SER A 54 3.23 8.33 -12.03
CA SER A 54 2.84 9.48 -11.19
C SER A 54 1.56 9.23 -10.41
N ILE A 55 0.60 8.54 -11.00
CA ILE A 55 -0.62 8.08 -10.30
C ILE A 55 -0.27 7.11 -9.17
N LEU A 56 0.72 6.25 -9.37
CA LEU A 56 1.22 5.34 -8.34
C LEU A 56 1.93 6.05 -7.19
N GLN A 57 2.46 7.26 -7.41
CA GLN A 57 3.25 8.01 -6.44
C GLN A 57 2.42 8.89 -5.51
N GLU A 58 1.10 9.01 -5.69
CA GLU A 58 0.24 9.91 -4.90
C GLU A 58 -0.77 9.12 -4.02
N PHE A 59 -0.58 9.06 -2.68
CA PHE A 59 -1.56 8.46 -1.74
C PHE A 59 -1.73 9.23 -0.40
N TYR A 60 -2.92 9.07 0.19
CA TYR A 60 -3.65 9.94 1.15
C TYR A 60 -3.61 9.50 2.66
N PRO A 61 -4.08 10.36 3.62
CA PRO A 61 -4.18 10.07 5.07
C PRO A 61 -5.45 9.30 5.53
N LEU A 62 -5.47 8.76 6.77
CA LEU A 62 -6.58 7.96 7.39
C LEU A 62 -7.18 8.62 8.67
N LEU A 63 -8.47 8.37 9.00
CA LEU A 63 -9.14 8.41 10.34
C LEU A 63 -10.70 8.28 10.24
N GLY A 64 -11.40 8.09 11.38
CA GLY A 64 -12.88 7.92 11.54
C GLY A 64 -13.35 8.17 12.99
N PRO A 65 -14.60 7.82 13.38
CA PRO A 65 -14.84 7.43 14.80
C PRO A 65 -15.75 6.21 15.13
N ASN A 66 -16.66 5.72 14.28
CA ASN A 66 -17.59 4.63 14.70
C ASN A 66 -17.43 3.36 13.84
N PHE A 67 -16.18 2.95 13.65
CA PHE A 67 -15.69 1.92 12.74
C PHE A 67 -16.21 0.48 13.02
N GLU A 68 -17.23 -0.01 12.30
CA GLU A 68 -17.78 -1.36 12.54
C GLU A 68 -17.65 -2.36 11.36
N ASN A 69 -17.54 -3.67 11.68
CA ASN A 69 -16.87 -4.72 10.87
C ASN A 69 -17.71 -6.01 10.66
N ARG A 70 -17.68 -6.65 9.47
CA ARG A 70 -18.34 -7.96 9.19
C ARG A 70 -17.64 -8.85 8.11
N GLY A 71 -17.09 -10.02 8.49
CA GLY A 71 -16.81 -11.21 7.61
C GLY A 71 -15.47 -11.31 6.84
N ARG A 72 -14.96 -12.52 6.46
CA ARG A 72 -13.60 -12.75 5.88
C ARG A 72 -13.48 -13.95 4.89
N VAL A 73 -12.48 -13.88 3.99
CA VAL A 73 -11.94 -15.01 3.19
C VAL A 73 -10.49 -15.33 3.63
N PRO A 74 -10.06 -16.61 3.73
CA PRO A 74 -8.71 -16.98 4.17
C PRO A 74 -7.59 -16.60 3.20
N PHE A 75 -6.51 -16.02 3.72
CA PHE A 75 -5.33 -15.54 2.96
C PHE A 75 -4.59 -16.64 2.17
N LEU A 76 -4.52 -17.86 2.71
CA LEU A 76 -3.77 -18.96 2.11
C LEU A 76 -4.35 -19.42 0.77
N ASP A 77 -5.65 -19.26 0.56
CA ASP A 77 -6.33 -19.72 -0.66
C ASP A 77 -6.03 -18.84 -1.88
N GLY A 78 -5.35 -17.71 -1.69
CA GLY A 78 -4.99 -16.74 -2.73
C GLY A 78 -3.52 -16.75 -3.17
N ILE A 79 -2.65 -17.58 -2.58
CA ILE A 79 -1.21 -17.61 -2.90
C ILE A 79 -0.96 -18.45 -4.17
N GLY A 80 -0.27 -17.89 -5.16
CA GLY A 80 0.18 -18.60 -6.37
C GLY A 80 -0.91 -19.09 -7.34
N ARG A 81 -2.19 -18.72 -7.13
CA ARG A 81 -3.34 -19.20 -7.92
C ARG A 81 -3.88 -18.11 -8.85
N ILE A 82 -3.21 -17.91 -9.98
CA ILE A 82 -3.46 -16.78 -10.89
C ILE A 82 -4.76 -16.90 -11.72
N GLU A 83 -5.26 -18.13 -11.95
CA GLU A 83 -6.48 -18.35 -12.75
C GLU A 83 -7.73 -17.68 -12.13
N ARG A 84 -7.71 -17.44 -10.81
CA ARG A 84 -8.78 -16.72 -10.11
C ARG A 84 -8.69 -15.20 -10.26
N VAL A 85 -7.57 -14.64 -10.70
CA VAL A 85 -7.39 -13.18 -10.85
C VAL A 85 -8.17 -12.70 -12.07
N LEU A 86 -7.94 -13.30 -13.24
CA LEU A 86 -8.48 -12.79 -14.52
C LEU A 86 -10.01 -12.72 -14.56
N SER A 87 -10.71 -13.56 -13.79
CA SER A 87 -12.17 -13.58 -13.69
C SER A 87 -12.73 -12.94 -12.42
N ALA A 88 -11.90 -12.58 -11.43
CA ALA A 88 -12.37 -12.11 -10.13
C ALA A 88 -11.68 -10.84 -9.59
N ILE A 89 -10.90 -10.11 -10.41
CA ILE A 89 -10.27 -8.82 -10.04
C ILE A 89 -11.28 -7.89 -9.33
N ASP A 90 -12.48 -7.74 -9.89
CA ASP A 90 -13.50 -6.87 -9.31
C ASP A 90 -13.94 -7.34 -7.92
N SER A 91 -14.11 -8.65 -7.75
CA SER A 91 -14.47 -9.26 -6.47
C SER A 91 -13.35 -9.10 -5.43
N VAL A 92 -12.08 -9.17 -5.86
CA VAL A 92 -10.92 -8.92 -5.01
C VAL A 92 -10.91 -7.46 -4.54
N TYR A 93 -11.13 -6.50 -5.43
CA TYR A 93 -11.18 -5.08 -5.05
C TYR A 93 -12.38 -4.72 -4.18
N ARG A 94 -13.56 -5.27 -4.45
CA ARG A 94 -14.71 -5.13 -3.54
C ARG A 94 -14.35 -5.68 -2.16
N GLY A 95 -13.65 -6.82 -2.11
CA GLY A 95 -13.09 -7.36 -0.88
C GLY A 95 -12.13 -6.40 -0.18
N PHE A 96 -11.18 -5.79 -0.90
CA PHE A 96 -10.23 -4.82 -0.34
C PHE A 96 -10.88 -3.56 0.22
N ILE A 97 -11.79 -2.96 -0.55
CA ILE A 97 -12.50 -1.74 -0.12
C ILE A 97 -13.37 -2.03 1.11
N ALA A 98 -13.99 -3.21 1.15
CA ALA A 98 -14.91 -3.56 2.23
C ALA A 98 -14.22 -4.14 3.48
N THR A 99 -12.97 -4.61 3.38
CA THR A 99 -12.28 -5.32 4.48
C THR A 99 -11.29 -4.41 5.21
N PRO A 100 -11.40 -4.25 6.54
CA PRO A 100 -10.41 -3.49 7.30
C PRO A 100 -9.04 -4.16 7.29
N ALA A 101 -7.98 -3.35 7.21
CA ALA A 101 -6.62 -3.80 7.49
C ALA A 101 -6.52 -4.28 8.96
N ARG A 102 -5.67 -5.29 9.19
CA ARG A 102 -5.29 -5.69 10.56
C ARG A 102 -4.25 -4.72 11.10
N SER A 103 -4.23 -4.52 12.42
CA SER A 103 -3.13 -3.73 13.02
C SER A 103 -1.79 -4.44 12.80
N PRO A 104 -0.69 -3.70 12.58
CA PRO A 104 0.62 -4.28 12.28
C PRO A 104 1.12 -5.27 13.34
N GLN A 105 0.75 -5.06 14.61
CA GLN A 105 1.06 -5.93 15.74
C GLN A 105 0.45 -7.33 15.62
N ARG A 106 -0.60 -7.51 14.80
CA ARG A 106 -1.40 -8.74 14.71
C ARG A 106 -1.15 -9.50 13.41
N ILE A 107 0.09 -9.98 13.27
CA ILE A 107 0.49 -10.86 12.17
C ILE A 107 -0.27 -12.19 12.29
N THR A 108 -0.88 -12.64 11.19
CA THR A 108 -1.71 -13.85 11.17
C THR A 108 -0.85 -15.11 11.13
N THR A 109 -1.32 -16.20 11.74
CA THR A 109 -0.62 -17.50 11.74
C THR A 109 -0.39 -18.06 10.35
N SER A 110 -1.24 -17.70 9.37
CA SER A 110 -1.00 -18.01 7.96
C SER A 110 0.33 -17.46 7.42
N VAL A 111 0.80 -16.35 7.97
CA VAL A 111 2.04 -15.64 7.56
C VAL A 111 3.22 -16.03 8.45
N THR A 112 2.98 -16.37 9.71
CA THR A 112 4.05 -16.77 10.66
C THR A 112 4.28 -18.28 10.73
N GLU A 113 3.37 -19.13 10.25
CA GLU A 113 3.50 -20.59 10.41
C GLU A 113 3.33 -21.38 9.10
N ARG A 114 2.71 -20.79 8.08
CA ARG A 114 2.23 -21.54 6.90
C ARG A 114 2.65 -20.94 5.57
N LEU A 115 3.40 -19.84 5.58
CA LEU A 115 3.79 -19.19 4.34
C LEU A 115 4.85 -20.04 3.61
N PHE A 116 4.76 -20.16 2.29
CA PHE A 116 5.75 -20.88 1.46
C PHE A 116 6.15 -22.27 1.96
N GLY A 117 5.20 -23.04 2.50
CA GLY A 117 5.47 -24.41 2.97
C GLY A 117 6.01 -24.52 4.41
N GLY A 118 5.82 -23.48 5.24
CA GLY A 118 6.12 -23.53 6.68
C GLY A 118 7.07 -22.44 7.18
N ALA A 119 7.34 -21.41 6.37
CA ALA A 119 8.17 -20.29 6.74
C ALA A 119 7.42 -19.25 7.60
N ASP A 120 8.15 -18.66 8.55
CA ASP A 120 7.71 -17.55 9.39
C ASP A 120 8.27 -16.22 8.87
N MET A 121 7.39 -15.39 8.30
CA MET A 121 7.81 -14.07 7.78
C MET A 121 8.32 -13.11 8.86
N ALA A 122 7.78 -13.17 10.08
CA ALA A 122 8.23 -12.28 11.14
C ALA A 122 9.68 -12.61 11.50
N THR A 123 9.98 -13.90 11.64
CA THR A 123 11.34 -14.40 11.87
C THR A 123 12.27 -14.09 10.69
N ILE A 124 11.81 -14.26 9.45
CA ILE A 124 12.58 -13.90 8.25
C ILE A 124 12.92 -12.39 8.24
N ASN A 125 11.98 -11.52 8.59
CA ASN A 125 12.22 -10.07 8.61
C ASN A 125 13.25 -9.67 9.68
N ILE A 126 13.18 -10.28 10.88
CA ILE A 126 14.18 -10.09 11.94
C ILE A 126 15.56 -10.50 11.43
N GLN A 127 15.68 -11.71 10.88
CA GLN A 127 16.97 -12.20 10.39
C GLN A 127 17.49 -11.39 9.20
N ARG A 128 16.61 -10.96 8.29
CA ARG A 128 16.99 -10.08 7.17
C ARG A 128 17.53 -8.75 7.66
N GLY A 129 16.93 -8.17 8.71
CA GLY A 129 17.43 -6.95 9.32
C GLY A 129 18.85 -7.11 9.85
N ARG A 130 19.14 -8.25 10.49
CA ARG A 130 20.49 -8.58 11.01
C ARG A 130 21.49 -8.83 9.89
N ASP A 131 21.10 -9.60 8.87
CA ASP A 131 21.89 -9.87 7.66
C ASP A 131 22.30 -8.58 6.94
N HIS A 132 21.37 -7.62 6.86
CA HIS A 132 21.62 -6.30 6.27
C HIS A 132 22.37 -5.33 7.20
N GLY A 133 22.73 -5.75 8.42
CA GLY A 133 23.42 -4.90 9.38
C GLY A 133 22.62 -3.67 9.81
N LEU A 134 21.29 -3.77 9.85
CA LEU A 134 20.45 -2.68 10.36
C LEU A 134 20.84 -2.38 11.81
N LYS A 135 20.87 -1.10 12.15
CA LYS A 135 21.17 -0.67 13.51
C LYS A 135 20.06 -1.12 14.48
N PRO A 136 20.32 -1.11 15.80
CA PRO A 136 19.27 -1.32 16.78
C PRO A 136 18.20 -0.23 16.71
N TYR A 137 16.99 -0.56 17.15
CA TYR A 137 15.81 0.30 17.16
C TYR A 137 16.07 1.69 17.77
N ASN A 138 16.79 1.77 18.89
CA ASN A 138 17.11 3.04 19.55
C ASN A 138 17.96 4.00 18.68
N GLU A 139 18.77 3.48 17.75
CA GLU A 139 19.54 4.33 16.83
C GLU A 139 18.61 5.06 15.84
N TYR A 140 17.56 4.38 15.38
CA TYR A 140 16.54 4.99 14.51
C TYR A 140 15.65 5.96 15.27
N ARG A 141 15.34 5.68 16.56
CA ARG A 141 14.67 6.67 17.41
C ARG A 141 15.48 7.96 17.52
N LYS A 142 16.80 7.87 17.76
CA LYS A 142 17.69 9.03 17.79
C LYS A 142 17.71 9.79 16.46
N LEU A 143 17.81 9.07 15.34
CA LEU A 143 17.75 9.65 13.99
C LEU A 143 16.45 10.46 13.80
N CYS A 144 15.34 9.91 14.26
CA CYS A 144 14.01 10.51 14.19
C CYS A 144 13.72 11.51 15.33
N GLN A 145 14.72 11.91 16.11
CA GLN A 145 14.57 12.83 17.25
C GLN A 145 13.57 12.36 18.31
N LEU A 146 13.32 11.05 18.38
CA LEU A 146 12.50 10.41 19.40
C LEU A 146 13.37 10.01 20.60
N LYS A 147 12.79 10.07 21.80
CA LYS A 147 13.50 9.67 23.03
C LYS A 147 13.82 8.17 22.99
N PRO A 148 15.10 7.74 23.09
CA PRO A 148 15.45 6.32 23.20
C PRO A 148 14.80 5.68 24.42
N ILE A 149 14.43 4.41 24.29
CA ILE A 149 13.89 3.65 25.42
C ILE A 149 15.03 3.07 26.25
N THR A 150 14.97 3.23 27.57
CA THR A 150 15.97 2.69 28.51
C THR A 150 15.44 1.48 29.30
N ASN A 151 14.12 1.29 29.30
CA ASN A 151 13.43 0.21 29.99
C ASN A 151 12.19 -0.19 29.16
N PHE A 152 12.07 -1.47 28.81
CA PHE A 152 10.93 -1.98 28.06
C PHE A 152 9.59 -1.75 28.80
N ASN A 153 9.58 -1.80 30.12
CA ASN A 153 8.37 -1.59 30.93
C ASN A 153 7.87 -0.13 30.91
N GLU A 154 8.73 0.83 30.54
CA GLU A 154 8.43 2.26 30.46
C GLU A 154 8.24 2.74 29.02
N TRP A 155 8.21 1.82 28.04
CA TRP A 155 8.04 2.16 26.63
C TRP A 155 6.64 2.76 26.38
N PRO A 156 6.53 4.07 26.06
CA PRO A 156 5.23 4.74 26.02
C PRO A 156 4.44 4.40 24.76
N GLU A 157 5.11 4.10 23.65
CA GLU A 157 4.45 3.73 22.40
C GLU A 157 3.95 2.29 22.36
N VAL A 158 4.16 1.48 23.41
CA VAL A 158 3.60 0.13 23.52
C VAL A 158 2.66 0.08 24.72
N THR A 159 1.36 0.13 24.45
CA THR A 159 0.34 0.26 25.50
C THR A 159 0.23 -1.01 26.36
N GLU A 160 0.23 -2.17 25.70
CA GLU A 160 0.03 -3.47 26.32
C GLU A 160 1.21 -3.87 27.23
N LYS A 161 0.95 -3.97 28.54
CA LYS A 161 1.97 -4.36 29.54
C LYS A 161 2.56 -5.75 29.24
N VAL A 162 1.69 -6.70 28.88
CA VAL A 162 2.11 -8.08 28.57
C VAL A 162 3.08 -8.12 27.38
N VAL A 163 2.90 -7.23 26.40
CA VAL A 163 3.82 -7.13 25.26
C VAL A 163 5.19 -6.62 25.72
N ARG A 164 5.21 -5.54 26.52
CA ARG A 164 6.46 -4.99 27.09
C ARG A 164 7.22 -6.02 27.93
N GLU A 165 6.51 -6.75 28.79
CA GLU A 165 7.08 -7.83 29.61
C GLU A 165 7.67 -8.96 28.77
N ARG A 166 6.99 -9.37 27.69
CA ARG A 166 7.49 -10.40 26.77
C ARG A 166 8.74 -9.94 26.03
N VAL A 167 8.78 -8.70 25.55
CA VAL A 167 9.98 -8.15 24.90
C VAL A 167 11.14 -8.11 25.89
N ALA A 168 10.90 -7.73 27.14
CA ALA A 168 11.92 -7.73 28.20
C ALA A 168 12.46 -9.13 28.53
N GLN A 169 11.70 -10.20 28.26
CA GLN A 169 12.17 -11.59 28.40
C GLN A 169 13.00 -12.05 27.19
N LEU A 170 12.80 -11.45 26.02
CA LEU A 170 13.42 -11.86 24.76
C LEU A 170 14.70 -11.07 24.44
N TYR A 171 14.75 -9.80 24.81
CA TYR A 171 15.89 -8.91 24.58
C TYR A 171 16.54 -8.52 25.89
N ARG A 172 17.87 -8.60 25.94
CA ARG A 172 18.66 -8.29 27.14
C ARG A 172 18.57 -6.80 27.50
N THR A 173 18.68 -5.92 26.51
CA THR A 173 18.56 -4.47 26.69
C THR A 173 17.76 -3.85 25.54
N PRO A 174 17.14 -2.68 25.72
CA PRO A 174 16.49 -1.96 24.61
C PRO A 174 17.43 -1.58 23.46
N ASP A 175 18.73 -1.48 23.72
CA ASP A 175 19.75 -1.22 22.70
C ASP A 175 20.08 -2.47 21.86
N ASP A 176 19.58 -3.65 22.23
CA ASP A 176 19.66 -4.89 21.45
C ASP A 176 18.41 -5.11 20.57
N LEU A 177 17.38 -4.25 20.68
CA LEU A 177 16.08 -4.46 20.02
C LEU A 177 16.21 -4.28 18.49
N ASP A 178 15.78 -5.29 17.72
CA ASP A 178 15.75 -5.21 16.26
C ASP A 178 14.76 -4.13 15.79
N LEU A 179 15.15 -3.30 14.80
CA LEU A 179 14.30 -2.23 14.25
C LEU A 179 12.91 -2.74 13.85
N TYR A 180 12.84 -3.89 13.17
CA TYR A 180 11.57 -4.45 12.72
C TYR A 180 10.61 -4.69 13.90
N VAL A 181 11.10 -5.30 14.98
CA VAL A 181 10.30 -5.58 16.19
C VAL A 181 9.91 -4.27 16.87
N GLY A 182 10.86 -3.34 17.01
CA GLY A 182 10.60 -2.02 17.55
C GLY A 182 9.45 -1.29 16.85
N GLY A 183 9.57 -1.12 15.53
CA GLY A 183 8.62 -0.32 14.76
C GLY A 183 7.25 -0.96 14.57
N ILE A 184 7.12 -2.30 14.54
CA ILE A 184 5.79 -2.93 14.45
C ILE A 184 5.02 -2.92 15.78
N LEU A 185 5.74 -2.86 16.91
CA LEU A 185 5.13 -2.89 18.24
C LEU A 185 4.57 -1.53 18.66
N GLU A 186 5.14 -0.44 18.15
CA GLU A 186 4.62 0.91 18.39
C GLU A 186 3.16 1.05 17.95
N GLU A 187 2.32 1.60 18.82
CA GLU A 187 0.96 1.96 18.47
C GLU A 187 0.96 2.96 17.30
N PRO A 188 0.05 2.79 16.33
CA PRO A 188 -0.11 3.76 15.26
C PRO A 188 -0.43 5.15 15.80
N ILE A 189 0.25 6.17 15.28
CA ILE A 189 -0.14 7.56 15.55
C ILE A 189 -1.49 7.86 14.92
N GLN A 190 -2.21 8.84 15.45
CA GLN A 190 -3.53 9.23 14.97
C GLN A 190 -3.51 9.54 13.46
N GLY A 191 -4.22 8.71 12.69
CA GLY A 191 -4.33 8.82 11.23
C GLY A 191 -3.25 8.16 10.40
N SER A 192 -2.39 7.38 11.05
CA SER A 192 -1.38 6.52 10.44
C SER A 192 -1.72 5.05 10.66
N LEU A 193 -1.09 4.18 9.87
CA LEU A 193 -1.08 2.73 10.10
C LEU A 193 0.15 2.28 10.90
N VAL A 194 1.12 3.17 11.12
CA VAL A 194 2.41 2.86 11.75
C VAL A 194 2.70 3.81 12.90
N GLY A 195 3.50 3.33 13.85
CA GLY A 195 4.01 4.14 14.95
C GLY A 195 5.02 5.21 14.52
N PRO A 196 5.42 6.08 15.45
CA PRO A 196 6.23 7.27 15.14
C PRO A 196 7.58 6.96 14.50
N THR A 197 8.26 5.87 14.87
CA THR A 197 9.58 5.53 14.29
C THR A 197 9.45 5.18 12.82
N PHE A 198 8.51 4.28 12.47
CA PHE A 198 8.27 3.94 11.06
C PHE A 198 7.63 5.08 10.28
N ALA A 199 6.79 5.91 10.90
CA ALA A 199 6.25 7.11 10.25
C ALA A 199 7.38 8.04 9.80
N CYS A 200 8.37 8.30 10.67
CA CYS A 200 9.55 9.10 10.34
C CYS A 200 10.38 8.47 9.21
N ILE A 201 10.76 7.19 9.33
CA ILE A 201 11.60 6.51 8.31
C ILE A 201 10.91 6.50 6.95
N ILE A 202 9.60 6.23 6.92
CA ILE A 202 8.81 6.24 5.69
C ILE A 202 8.72 7.66 5.14
N ALA A 203 8.43 8.67 5.96
CA ALA A 203 8.33 10.05 5.51
C ALA A 203 9.64 10.56 4.87
N GLU A 204 10.78 10.29 5.50
CA GLU A 204 12.11 10.62 4.97
C GLU A 204 12.39 9.95 3.62
N GLN A 205 12.01 8.67 3.48
CA GLN A 205 12.26 7.93 2.24
C GLN A 205 11.37 8.37 1.07
N PHE A 206 10.14 8.81 1.36
CA PHE A 206 9.11 9.08 0.36
C PHE A 206 8.83 10.57 0.12
N TYR A 207 9.63 11.49 0.66
CA TYR A 207 9.55 12.91 0.28
C TYR A 207 9.94 13.08 -1.20
N PHE A 208 8.96 13.33 -2.06
CA PHE A 208 9.18 13.54 -3.49
C PHE A 208 8.22 14.60 -4.04
N GLU A 209 8.77 15.74 -4.48
CA GLU A 209 8.03 16.77 -5.20
C GLU A 209 8.32 16.68 -6.71
N ASN A 210 7.34 16.21 -7.49
CA ASN A 210 7.39 16.06 -8.95
C ASN A 210 7.24 17.41 -9.70
N GLU A 211 7.72 18.54 -9.15
CA GLU A 211 7.40 19.87 -9.67
C GLU A 211 7.94 20.16 -11.08
N GLU A 212 9.06 19.54 -11.46
CA GLU A 212 9.74 19.77 -12.74
C GLU A 212 9.30 18.81 -13.86
N VAL A 213 8.53 17.77 -13.53
CA VAL A 213 8.27 16.65 -14.45
C VAL A 213 7.04 16.89 -15.35
N PHE A 214 6.04 17.61 -14.85
CA PHE A 214 4.76 17.89 -15.55
C PHE A 214 4.45 19.37 -15.54
N THR A 215 3.71 19.84 -16.54
CA THR A 215 3.19 21.22 -16.53
C THR A 215 2.18 21.42 -15.39
N PRO A 216 1.90 22.65 -14.95
CA PRO A 216 0.90 22.89 -13.91
C PRO A 216 -0.49 22.32 -14.24
N ALA A 217 -0.91 22.38 -15.52
CA ALA A 217 -2.18 21.81 -15.97
C ALA A 217 -2.19 20.27 -15.87
N GLN A 218 -1.07 19.63 -16.22
CA GLN A 218 -0.88 18.19 -16.09
C GLN A 218 -0.86 17.75 -14.62
N ARG A 219 -0.16 18.48 -13.73
CA ARG A 219 -0.17 18.21 -12.29
C ARG A 219 -1.58 18.30 -11.70
N ASN A 220 -2.33 19.34 -12.04
CA ASN A 220 -3.71 19.48 -11.57
C ASN A 220 -4.61 18.34 -12.04
N ALA A 221 -4.38 17.81 -13.24
CA ALA A 221 -5.11 16.64 -13.74
C ALA A 221 -4.74 15.36 -12.98
N LEU A 222 -3.45 15.16 -12.64
CA LEU A 222 -2.96 14.01 -11.88
C LEU A 222 -3.48 14.01 -10.44
N LYS A 223 -3.41 15.16 -9.74
CA LYS A 223 -3.90 15.33 -8.36
C LYS A 223 -5.40 15.04 -8.16
N ALA A 224 -6.17 15.08 -9.25
CA ALA A 224 -7.59 14.81 -9.24
C ALA A 224 -7.92 13.31 -9.39
N VAL A 225 -6.93 12.46 -9.73
CA VAL A 225 -7.12 11.03 -9.89
C VAL A 225 -7.29 10.38 -8.52
N THR A 226 -8.34 9.57 -8.38
CA THR A 226 -8.52 8.71 -7.20
C THR A 226 -8.36 7.25 -7.59
N PHE A 227 -7.95 6.40 -6.65
CA PHE A 227 -7.90 4.96 -6.93
C PHE A 227 -9.27 4.40 -7.33
N SER A 228 -10.37 4.97 -6.82
CA SER A 228 -11.72 4.63 -7.26
C SER A 228 -11.98 4.95 -8.73
N SER A 229 -11.50 6.09 -9.23
CA SER A 229 -11.60 6.44 -10.66
C SER A 229 -10.78 5.47 -11.53
N VAL A 230 -9.60 5.05 -11.08
CA VAL A 230 -8.77 4.05 -11.76
C VAL A 230 -9.49 2.70 -11.85
N LEU A 231 -10.11 2.25 -10.75
CA LEU A 231 -10.89 1.02 -10.73
C LEU A 231 -12.10 1.09 -11.67
N CYS A 232 -12.82 2.21 -11.71
CA CYS A 232 -13.91 2.41 -12.66
C CYS A 232 -13.45 2.38 -14.14
N GLU A 233 -12.23 2.84 -14.45
CA GLU A 233 -11.71 2.83 -15.83
C GLU A 233 -11.17 1.48 -16.28
N THR A 234 -10.81 0.60 -15.34
CA THR A 234 -10.06 -0.63 -15.64
C THR A 234 -10.81 -1.91 -15.31
N SER A 235 -11.89 -1.79 -14.55
CA SER A 235 -12.78 -2.89 -14.18
C SER A 235 -13.86 -3.10 -15.24
N ASP A 236 -14.20 -4.36 -15.49
CA ASP A 236 -15.26 -4.73 -16.44
C ASP A 236 -16.65 -4.78 -15.76
N GLY A 237 -16.72 -4.87 -14.43
CA GLY A 237 -17.96 -5.07 -13.67
C GLY A 237 -18.18 -4.11 -12.49
N ILE A 238 -17.26 -3.21 -12.17
CA ILE A 238 -17.47 -2.15 -11.18
C ILE A 238 -18.19 -0.98 -11.86
N THR A 239 -19.50 -0.87 -11.61
CA THR A 239 -20.33 0.26 -12.08
C THR A 239 -20.63 1.27 -10.97
N ARG A 240 -20.44 0.87 -9.72
CA ARG A 240 -20.56 1.72 -8.53
C ARG A 240 -19.40 1.46 -7.58
N ILE A 241 -18.85 2.52 -7.01
CA ILE A 241 -17.74 2.47 -6.07
C ILE A 241 -17.79 3.66 -5.12
N VAL A 242 -17.19 3.51 -3.94
CA VAL A 242 -17.04 4.59 -2.97
C VAL A 242 -16.04 5.62 -3.50
N PRO A 243 -16.26 6.93 -3.30
CA PRO A 243 -15.36 7.96 -3.84
C PRO A 243 -13.90 7.83 -3.41
N ASN A 244 -13.66 7.33 -2.19
CA ASN A 244 -12.33 7.02 -1.66
C ASN A 244 -12.21 5.52 -1.36
N ALA A 245 -11.49 4.78 -2.19
CA ALA A 245 -11.29 3.34 -2.03
C ALA A 245 -10.49 2.93 -0.77
N PHE A 246 -9.83 3.89 -0.09
CA PHE A 246 -9.11 3.65 1.16
C PHE A 246 -9.96 3.85 2.41
N THR A 247 -11.18 4.38 2.26
CA THR A 247 -12.15 4.40 3.35
C THR A 247 -12.97 3.13 3.32
N ILE A 248 -13.06 2.46 4.47
CA ILE A 248 -13.88 1.26 4.61
C ILE A 248 -15.35 1.65 4.48
N ASP A 249 -16.00 1.11 3.47
CA ASP A 249 -17.42 1.32 3.21
C ASP A 249 -17.98 0.08 2.51
N GLN A 250 -19.11 -0.42 2.99
CA GLN A 250 -19.74 -1.64 2.46
C GLN A 250 -20.61 -1.38 1.22
N GLY A 251 -20.34 -0.28 0.52
CA GLY A 251 -21.09 0.16 -0.66
C GLY A 251 -22.24 1.11 -0.36
N GLU A 252 -22.40 1.56 0.89
CA GLU A 252 -23.45 2.50 1.31
C GLU A 252 -23.28 3.87 0.65
N LYS A 253 -22.03 4.34 0.56
CA LYS A 253 -21.67 5.59 -0.11
C LYS A 253 -21.20 5.37 -1.53
N ALA A 254 -21.41 4.18 -2.09
CA ALA A 254 -21.00 3.89 -3.46
C ALA A 254 -21.79 4.78 -4.42
N VAL A 255 -21.07 5.55 -5.22
CA VAL A 255 -21.61 6.39 -6.29
C VAL A 255 -21.45 5.68 -7.63
N SER A 256 -22.16 6.14 -8.65
CA SER A 256 -21.94 5.65 -10.02
C SER A 256 -20.52 5.98 -10.48
N CYS A 257 -19.86 5.05 -11.16
CA CYS A 257 -18.58 5.33 -11.82
C CYS A 257 -18.65 6.52 -12.78
N GLN A 258 -19.82 6.79 -13.37
CA GLN A 258 -20.04 7.95 -14.24
C GLN A 258 -19.94 9.30 -13.51
N SER A 259 -20.14 9.32 -12.19
CA SER A 259 -19.96 10.54 -11.39
C SER A 259 -18.52 10.79 -10.98
N LEU A 260 -17.64 9.80 -11.11
CA LEU A 260 -16.22 9.96 -10.87
C LEU A 260 -15.55 10.46 -12.14
N LYS A 261 -14.72 11.50 -12.00
CA LYS A 261 -14.02 12.06 -13.14
C LYS A 261 -12.82 11.17 -13.49
N PRO A 262 -12.72 10.66 -14.73
CA PRO A 262 -11.52 9.98 -15.19
C PRO A 262 -10.35 10.96 -15.28
N LEU A 263 -9.13 10.44 -15.47
CA LEU A 263 -7.96 11.29 -15.71
C LEU A 263 -8.22 12.20 -16.93
N ASN A 264 -8.11 13.51 -16.73
CA ASN A 264 -8.20 14.48 -17.82
C ASN A 264 -6.87 14.53 -18.59
N LEU A 265 -6.83 13.87 -19.75
CA LEU A 265 -5.65 13.84 -20.63
C LEU A 265 -5.52 15.04 -21.57
N THR A 266 -6.48 15.98 -21.57
CA THR A 266 -6.43 17.18 -22.44
C THR A 266 -5.11 17.96 -22.33
N PRO A 267 -4.48 18.10 -21.14
CA PRO A 267 -3.17 18.77 -21.00
C PRO A 267 -1.98 18.04 -21.66
N TRP A 268 -2.16 16.86 -22.24
CA TRP A 268 -1.15 16.11 -23.01
C TRP A 268 -1.39 16.17 -24.53
N LYS A 269 -2.38 16.96 -24.98
CA LYS A 269 -2.63 17.16 -26.41
C LYS A 269 -1.55 18.07 -27.02
N GLU A 270 -1.01 17.64 -28.15
CA GLU A 270 -0.06 18.40 -28.99
C GLU A 270 -0.61 18.60 -30.40
#